data_AF-A0A2K8T152-F1
#
_entry.id   AF-A0A2K8T152-F1
#
_cell.length_a   1.000
_cell.length_b   1.000
_cell.length_c   1.000
_cell.angle_alpha   90.00
_cell.angle_beta   90.00
_cell.angle_gamma   90.00
#
_symmetry.space_group_name_H-M   'P 1'
#
loop_
_entity.id
_entity.type
_entity.pdbx_description
1 polymer ?
#
loop_
_entity_poly.entity_id
_entity_poly.type
_entity_poly.pdbx_seq_one_letter_code
_entity_poly.pdbx_strand_id
1 'polypeptide(L)'
;MSVKKVTTVVKEFINPAECLQQMVSAYAEYKIIAEQEQTKRREIEAWEKETITKINAQRELLMVYLDRSFDERAENFRALFAVVDNAIASGNNEQLALTLNSITEIAKSSPFKDLANLASVRAALDDRDHEWTF
;
A
#
# COMPACT_ATOMS: atom_id res chain seq x y z
N MET A 1 57.91 -56.05 45.17
CA MET A 1 57.11 -54.98 45.83
C MET A 1 56.80 -53.93 44.77
N SER A 2 55.53 -53.83 44.33
CA SER A 2 54.58 -52.74 44.68
C SER A 2 54.77 -51.48 43.82
N VAL A 3 53.80 -50.82 43.17
CA VAL A 3 52.34 -50.98 42.95
C VAL A 3 52.01 -50.14 41.69
N LYS A 4 51.10 -50.69 40.85
CA LYS A 4 50.12 -50.05 39.94
C LYS A 4 50.22 -48.54 39.66
N LYS A 5 50.19 -48.19 38.37
CA LYS A 5 49.25 -47.17 37.85
C LYS A 5 48.57 -47.73 36.60
N VAL A 6 47.40 -48.32 36.81
CA VAL A 6 46.46 -48.64 35.74
C VAL A 6 45.98 -47.29 35.20
N THR A 7 46.27 -47.03 33.94
CA THR A 7 45.69 -45.91 33.20
C THR A 7 44.20 -46.20 33.09
N THR A 8 43.40 -45.59 33.97
CA THR A 8 41.95 -45.61 33.88
C THR A 8 41.58 -44.78 32.66
N VAL A 9 41.48 -45.43 31.51
CA VAL A 9 40.70 -44.89 30.40
C VAL A 9 39.27 -44.88 30.91
N VAL A 10 38.82 -43.72 31.38
CA VAL A 10 37.41 -43.46 31.61
C VAL A 10 36.75 -43.52 30.23
N LYS A 11 36.33 -44.73 29.84
CA LYS A 11 35.25 -44.86 28.86
C LYS A 11 34.06 -44.24 29.55
N GLU A 12 33.69 -43.03 29.16
CA GLU A 12 32.33 -42.54 29.38
C GLU A 12 31.40 -43.63 28.88
N PHE A 13 30.79 -44.37 29.81
CA PHE A 13 29.70 -45.26 29.49
C PHE A 13 28.53 -44.36 29.15
N ILE A 14 28.43 -44.02 27.86
CA ILE A 14 27.27 -43.40 27.28
C ILE A 14 26.10 -44.35 27.58
N ASN A 15 25.21 -43.93 28.47
CA ASN A 15 24.01 -44.70 28.81
C ASN A 15 23.11 -44.72 27.56
N PRO A 16 22.88 -45.88 26.92
CA PRO A 16 22.10 -45.94 25.68
C PRO A 16 20.67 -45.42 25.84
N ALA A 17 20.09 -45.54 27.04
CA ALA A 17 18.78 -45.00 27.33
C ALA A 17 18.79 -43.46 27.37
N GLU A 18 19.85 -42.85 27.91
CA GLU A 18 20.00 -41.39 27.90
C GLU A 18 20.22 -40.85 26.49
N CYS A 19 20.99 -41.55 25.65
CA CYS A 19 21.11 -41.19 24.24
C CYS A 19 19.78 -41.25 23.50
N LEU A 20 19.00 -42.33 23.69
CA LEU A 20 17.69 -42.44 23.08
C LEU A 20 16.76 -41.33 23.56
N GLN A 21 16.77 -41.01 24.85
CA GLN A 21 15.98 -39.93 25.42
C GLN A 21 16.36 -38.58 24.82
N GLN A 22 17.67 -38.28 24.69
CA GLN A 22 18.13 -37.04 24.07
C GLN A 22 17.72 -36.95 22.59
N MET A 23 17.81 -38.05 21.83
CA MET A 23 17.38 -38.08 20.43
C MET A 23 15.87 -37.84 20.29
N VAL A 24 15.05 -38.47 21.13
CA VAL A 24 13.60 -38.29 21.13
C VAL A 24 13.23 -36.85 21.51
N SER A 25 13.86 -36.30 22.55
CA SER A 25 13.64 -34.91 22.97
C SER A 25 14.03 -33.92 21.88
N ALA A 26 15.21 -34.07 21.27
CA ALA A 26 15.67 -33.19 20.20
C ALA A 26 14.77 -33.26 18.95
N TYR A 27 14.27 -34.45 18.61
CA TYR A 27 13.31 -34.61 17.51
C TYR A 27 11.96 -33.95 17.82
N ALA A 28 11.46 -34.09 19.05
CA ALA A 28 10.23 -33.45 19.48
C ALA A 28 10.36 -31.91 19.47
N GLU A 29 11.47 -31.37 19.99
CA GLU A 29 11.79 -29.94 19.94
C GLU A 29 11.87 -29.43 18.49
N TYR A 30 12.57 -30.16 17.62
CA TYR A 30 12.63 -29.84 16.20
C TYR A 30 11.24 -29.79 15.56
N LYS A 31 10.38 -30.76 15.84
CA LYS A 31 9.01 -30.79 15.32
C LYS A 31 8.20 -29.58 15.76
N ILE A 32 8.27 -29.23 17.04
CA ILE A 32 7.58 -28.06 17.61
C ILE A 32 8.08 -26.78 16.93
N ILE A 33 9.40 -26.60 16.83
CA ILE A 33 10.01 -25.43 16.20
C ILE A 33 9.60 -25.37 14.72
N ALA A 34 9.65 -26.48 14.00
CA ALA A 34 9.29 -26.54 12.59
C ALA A 34 7.83 -26.11 12.36
N GLU A 35 6.88 -26.57 13.19
CA GLU A 35 5.48 -26.17 13.09
C GLU A 35 5.26 -24.69 13.44
N GLN A 36 5.95 -24.18 14.46
CA GLN A 36 5.91 -22.75 14.82
C GLN A 36 6.44 -21.87 13.69
N GLU A 37 7.59 -22.21 13.12
CA GLU A 37 8.19 -21.45 12.03
C GLU A 37 7.36 -21.54 10.73
N GLN A 38 6.74 -22.69 10.45
CA GLN A 38 5.77 -22.80 9.35
C GLN A 38 4.55 -21.91 9.56
N THR A 39 4.08 -21.77 10.79
CA THR A 39 2.94 -20.90 11.12
C THR A 39 3.33 -19.44 10.93
N LYS A 40 4.48 -19.02 11.46
CA LYS A 40 5.00 -17.65 11.27
C LYS A 40 5.19 -17.30 9.80
N ARG A 41 5.70 -18.21 8.97
CA ARG A 41 5.84 -17.99 7.52
C ARG A 41 4.48 -17.78 6.84
N ARG A 42 3.49 -18.60 7.18
CA ARG A 42 2.12 -18.44 6.67
C ARG A 42 1.48 -17.12 7.09
N GLU A 43 1.73 -16.67 8.32
CA GLU A 43 1.28 -15.36 8.80
C GLU A 43 1.93 -14.21 8.01
N ILE A 44 3.24 -14.29 7.75
CA ILE A 44 3.95 -13.30 6.92
C ILE A 44 3.39 -13.27 5.50
N GLU A 45 3.18 -14.42 4.87
CA GLU A 45 2.60 -14.52 3.52
C GLU A 45 1.17 -13.93 3.46
N ALA A 46 0.35 -14.21 4.48
CA ALA A 46 -1.00 -13.64 4.57
C ALA A 46 -0.96 -12.12 4.75
N TRP A 47 -0.09 -11.62 5.63
CA TRP A 47 0.11 -10.20 5.86
C TRP A 47 0.64 -9.46 4.62
N GLU A 48 1.60 -10.06 3.92
CA GLU A 48 2.14 -9.54 2.66
C GLU A 48 1.02 -9.41 1.62
N LYS A 49 0.23 -10.47 1.44
CA LYS A 49 -0.88 -10.49 0.48
C LYS A 49 -1.93 -9.44 0.81
N GLU A 50 -2.33 -9.31 2.06
CA GLU A 50 -3.29 -8.29 2.51
C GLU A 50 -2.74 -6.88 2.24
N THR A 51 -1.48 -6.65 2.62
CA THR A 51 -0.82 -5.35 2.47
C THR A 51 -0.70 -4.95 1.00
N ILE A 52 -0.24 -5.86 0.13
CA ILE A 52 -0.16 -5.62 -1.32
C ILE A 52 -1.54 -5.35 -1.91
N THR A 53 -2.55 -6.13 -1.51
CA THR A 53 -3.93 -5.94 -1.99
C THR A 53 -4.46 -4.56 -1.61
N LYS A 54 -4.21 -4.12 -0.36
CA LYS A 54 -4.59 -2.79 0.11
C LYS A 54 -3.87 -1.68 -0.66
N ILE A 55 -2.56 -1.80 -0.88
CA ILE A 55 -1.77 -0.83 -1.66
C ILE A 55 -2.31 -0.73 -3.09
N ASN A 56 -2.58 -1.86 -3.73
CA ASN A 56 -3.10 -1.89 -5.09
C ASN A 56 -4.50 -1.26 -5.19
N ALA A 57 -5.39 -1.55 -4.24
CA ALA A 57 -6.70 -0.93 -4.18
C ALA A 57 -6.63 0.60 -3.99
N GLN A 58 -5.72 1.07 -3.12
CA GLN A 58 -5.47 2.51 -2.94
C GLN A 58 -4.90 3.15 -4.21
N ARG A 59 -3.97 2.48 -4.88
CA ARG A 59 -3.41 2.94 -6.17
C ARG A 59 -4.51 3.06 -7.21
N GLU A 60 -5.38 2.07 -7.34
CA GLU A 60 -6.44 2.08 -8.34
C GLU A 60 -7.44 3.20 -8.09
N LEU A 61 -7.86 3.39 -6.83
CA LEU A 61 -8.70 4.51 -6.42
C LEU A 61 -8.08 5.87 -6.81
N LEU A 62 -6.77 6.04 -6.54
CA LEU A 62 -6.04 7.25 -6.89
C LEU A 62 -5.98 7.47 -8.41
N MET A 63 -5.72 6.42 -9.18
CA MET A 63 -5.66 6.52 -10.65
C MET A 63 -7.01 6.95 -11.23
N VAL A 64 -8.11 6.32 -10.79
CA VAL A 64 -9.46 6.65 -11.27
C VAL A 64 -9.83 8.09 -10.93
N TYR A 65 -9.53 8.54 -9.71
CA TYR A 65 -9.72 9.94 -9.32
C TYR A 65 -8.94 10.90 -10.23
N LEU A 66 -7.66 10.61 -10.48
CA LEU A 66 -6.83 11.48 -11.30
C LEU A 66 -7.35 11.57 -12.73
N ASP A 67 -7.64 10.42 -13.35
CA ASP A 67 -8.16 10.38 -14.71
C ASP A 67 -9.45 11.20 -14.83
N ARG A 68 -10.40 11.01 -13.89
CA ARG A 68 -11.66 11.76 -13.89
C ARG A 68 -11.46 13.25 -13.64
N SER A 69 -10.61 13.60 -12.69
CA SER A 69 -10.28 14.98 -12.34
C SER A 69 -9.65 15.74 -13.51
N PHE A 70 -8.73 15.10 -14.24
CA PHE A 70 -8.10 15.70 -15.41
C PHE A 70 -9.07 15.82 -16.60
N ASP A 71 -9.93 14.81 -16.82
CA ASP A 71 -10.94 14.85 -17.88
C ASP A 71 -11.94 15.99 -17.68
N GLU A 72 -12.47 16.15 -16.46
CA GLU A 72 -13.40 17.25 -16.13
C GLU A 72 -12.71 18.61 -16.24
N ARG A 73 -11.46 18.72 -15.80
CA ARG A 73 -10.69 19.95 -15.99
C ARG A 73 -10.50 20.29 -17.46
N ALA A 74 -10.21 19.30 -18.30
CA ALA A 74 -10.06 19.51 -19.74
C ALA A 74 -11.37 20.01 -20.37
N GLU A 75 -12.52 19.48 -19.93
CA GLU A 75 -13.83 19.94 -20.37
C GLU A 75 -14.13 21.36 -19.90
N ASN A 76 -13.85 21.68 -18.64
CA ASN A 76 -14.02 23.03 -18.09
C ASN A 76 -13.18 24.06 -18.86
N PHE A 77 -11.93 23.73 -19.20
CA PHE A 77 -11.12 24.61 -20.04
C PHE A 77 -11.71 24.80 -21.43
N ARG A 78 -12.19 23.74 -22.09
CA ARG A 78 -12.87 23.85 -23.40
C ARG A 78 -14.08 24.78 -23.33
N ALA A 79 -14.93 24.62 -22.30
CA ALA A 79 -16.09 25.46 -22.09
C ALA A 79 -15.70 26.93 -21.85
N LEU A 80 -14.70 27.19 -21.01
CA LEU A 80 -14.23 28.55 -20.74
C LEU A 80 -13.63 29.22 -21.98
N PHE A 81 -12.86 28.49 -22.81
CA PHE A 81 -12.35 29.03 -24.06
C PHE A 81 -13.46 29.36 -25.06
N ALA A 82 -14.52 28.55 -25.13
CA ALA A 82 -15.70 28.89 -25.93
C ALA A 82 -16.38 30.18 -25.44
N VAL A 83 -16.41 30.44 -24.13
CA VAL A 83 -16.91 31.71 -23.57
C VAL A 83 -15.99 32.88 -23.93
N VAL A 84 -14.66 32.68 -23.91
CA VAL A 84 -13.68 33.68 -24.38
C VAL A 84 -13.94 34.05 -25.84
N ASP A 85 -14.08 33.06 -26.72
CA ASP A 85 -14.33 33.29 -28.15
C ASP A 85 -15.61 34.10 -28.37
N ASN A 86 -16.68 33.77 -27.64
CA ASN A 86 -17.94 34.51 -27.69
C ASN A 86 -17.81 35.94 -27.17
N ALA A 87 -17.11 36.15 -26.05
CA ALA A 87 -16.90 37.47 -25.47
C ALA A 87 -16.09 38.39 -26.40
N ILE A 88 -15.09 37.83 -27.10
CA ILE A 88 -14.32 38.54 -28.13
C ILE A 88 -15.25 38.92 -29.30
N ALA A 89 -16.03 37.97 -29.82
CA ALA A 89 -16.94 38.21 -30.94
C ALA A 89 -18.01 39.26 -30.63
N SER A 90 -18.50 39.32 -29.38
CA SER A 90 -19.50 40.28 -28.94
C SER A 90 -18.93 41.60 -28.41
N GLY A 91 -17.61 41.75 -28.32
CA GLY A 91 -16.96 42.92 -27.70
C GLY A 91 -17.25 43.07 -26.20
N ASN A 92 -17.61 41.98 -25.51
CA ASN A 92 -17.95 42.00 -24.10
C ASN A 92 -16.69 41.85 -23.23
N ASN A 93 -16.01 42.98 -22.98
CA ASN A 93 -14.78 43.01 -22.21
C ASN A 93 -14.94 42.58 -20.74
N GLU A 94 -16.13 42.77 -20.15
CA GLU A 94 -16.40 42.32 -18.78
C GLU A 94 -16.44 40.79 -18.69
N GLN A 95 -17.17 40.14 -19.60
CA GLN A 95 -17.22 38.68 -19.68
C GLN A 95 -15.85 38.08 -20.02
N LEU A 96 -15.09 38.74 -20.90
CA LEU A 96 -13.73 38.32 -21.23
C LEU A 96 -12.83 38.33 -19.97
N ALA A 97 -12.83 39.43 -19.21
CA ALA A 97 -12.03 39.55 -17.99
C ALA A 97 -12.41 38.53 -16.92
N LEU A 98 -13.72 38.33 -16.70
CA LEU A 98 -14.22 37.32 -15.76
C LEU A 98 -13.78 35.91 -16.16
N THR A 99 -13.94 35.56 -17.44
CA THR A 99 -13.61 34.22 -17.93
C THR A 99 -12.11 33.94 -17.86
N LEU A 100 -11.26 34.91 -18.20
CA LEU A 100 -9.80 34.79 -18.08
C LEU A 100 -9.35 34.63 -16.62
N ASN A 101 -10.02 35.30 -15.69
CA ASN A 101 -9.77 35.08 -14.25
C ASN A 101 -10.14 33.65 -13.85
N SER A 102 -11.31 33.13 -14.27
CA SER A 102 -11.70 31.74 -13.98
C SER A 102 -10.69 30.72 -14.55
N ILE A 103 -10.22 30.90 -15.78
CA ILE A 103 -9.17 30.06 -16.38
C ILE A 103 -7.91 30.09 -15.51
N THR A 104 -7.52 31.27 -15.05
CA THR A 104 -6.33 31.45 -14.22
C THR A 104 -6.48 30.76 -12.86
N GLU A 105 -7.64 30.84 -12.23
CA GLU A 105 -7.89 30.19 -10.93
C GLU A 105 -7.87 28.66 -11.05
N ILE A 106 -8.52 28.09 -12.06
CA ILE A 106 -8.44 26.64 -12.33
C ILE A 106 -7.00 26.21 -12.65
N ALA A 107 -6.24 27.03 -13.38
CA ALA A 107 -4.84 26.74 -13.69
C ALA A 107 -3.92 26.81 -12.46
N LYS A 108 -4.26 27.63 -11.47
CA LYS A 108 -3.52 27.70 -10.19
C LYS A 108 -3.88 26.57 -9.24
N SER A 109 -5.03 25.93 -9.40
CA SER A 109 -5.48 24.91 -8.47
C SER A 109 -4.85 23.55 -8.75
N SER A 110 -4.64 22.79 -7.67
CA SER A 110 -4.01 21.47 -7.74
C SER A 110 -5.09 20.39 -7.85
N PRO A 111 -4.97 19.43 -8.81
CA PRO A 111 -5.82 18.24 -8.83
C PRO A 111 -5.66 17.39 -7.57
N PHE A 112 -4.59 17.60 -6.80
CA PHE A 112 -4.28 16.81 -5.62
C PHE A 112 -4.88 17.38 -4.33
N LYS A 113 -5.62 18.49 -4.39
CA LYS A 113 -6.18 19.15 -3.20
C LYS A 113 -7.09 18.21 -2.39
N ASP A 114 -7.88 17.39 -3.07
CA ASP A 114 -8.84 16.49 -2.41
C ASP A 114 -8.26 15.11 -2.06
N LEU A 115 -7.02 14.82 -2.48
CA LEU A 115 -6.32 13.58 -2.14
C LEU A 115 -5.87 13.51 -0.67
N ALA A 116 -5.98 14.60 0.08
CA ALA A 116 -5.67 14.60 1.52
C ALA A 116 -6.52 13.58 2.31
N ASN A 117 -7.66 13.15 1.76
CA ASN A 117 -8.53 12.17 2.38
C ASN A 117 -9.05 11.13 1.37
N LEU A 118 -8.47 9.93 1.38
CA LEU A 118 -8.90 8.82 0.50
C LEU A 118 -10.34 8.37 0.73
N ALA A 119 -10.91 8.59 1.92
CA ALA A 119 -12.31 8.24 2.18
C ALA A 119 -13.27 9.19 1.48
N SER A 120 -12.96 10.50 1.41
CA SER A 120 -13.76 11.45 0.64
C SER A 120 -13.61 11.21 -0.87
N VAL A 121 -12.41 10.87 -1.33
CA VAL A 121 -12.18 10.48 -2.74
C VAL A 121 -13.07 9.29 -3.13
N ARG A 122 -13.15 8.27 -2.26
CA ARG A 122 -14.03 7.12 -2.51
C ARG A 122 -15.50 7.53 -2.54
N ALA A 123 -15.95 8.33 -1.57
CA ALA A 123 -17.34 8.79 -1.54
C ALA A 123 -17.72 9.60 -2.79
N ALA A 124 -16.80 10.45 -3.28
CA ALA A 124 -16.98 11.22 -4.50
C ALA A 124 -17.00 10.34 -5.77
N LEU A 125 -16.21 9.27 -5.81
CA LEU A 125 -16.25 8.31 -6.92
C LEU A 125 -17.49 7.41 -6.91
N ASP A 126 -18.05 7.14 -5.73
CA ASP A 126 -19.29 6.39 -5.58
C ASP A 126 -20.54 7.24 -5.94
N ASP A 127 -20.41 8.57 -5.98
CA ASP A 127 -21.44 9.52 -6.39
C ASP A 127 -21.35 9.82 -7.90
N ARG A 128 -22.42 9.48 -8.64
CA ARG A 128 -22.48 9.65 -10.10
C ARG A 128 -22.66 11.10 -10.54
N ASP A 129 -23.19 11.94 -9.66
CA ASP A 129 -23.51 13.34 -9.93
C ASP A 129 -22.44 14.28 -9.32
N HIS A 130 -21.33 13.72 -8.86
CA HIS A 130 -20.23 14.49 -8.29
C HIS A 130 -19.57 15.38 -9.35
N GLU A 131 -19.50 16.69 -9.07
CA GLU A 131 -18.74 17.66 -9.86
C GLU A 131 -17.43 18.00 -9.15
N TRP A 132 -16.29 17.78 -9.83
CA TRP A 132 -15.01 18.16 -9.25
C TRP A 132 -14.82 19.69 -9.30
N THR A 133 -14.69 20.31 -8.13
CA THR A 133 -14.43 21.76 -8.02
C THR A 133 -12.93 22.04 -8.00
N PHE A 134 -12.47 22.93 -8.87
CA PHE A 134 -11.04 23.25 -9.06
C PHE A 134 -10.78 24.73 -8.82
#